data_AF-A0A942J7J3-F1
#
_entry.id   AF-A0A942J7J3-F1
#
_cell.length_a   1.000
_cell.length_b   1.000
_cell.length_c   1.000
_cell.angle_alpha   90.00
_cell.angle_beta   90.00
_cell.angle_gamma   90.00
#
_symmetry.space_group_name_H-M   'P 1'
#
loop_
_entity.id
_entity.type
_entity.pdbx_description
1 polymer ?
#
loop_
_entity_poly.entity_id
_entity_poly.type
_entity_poly.pdbx_seq_one_letter_code
_entity_poly.pdbx_strand_id
1 'polypeptide(L)'
;MRKNLLIILSFTLLFTFCSSVNDKELFDKAQKDLSDKNYTEAAAGFDKLIAEAPNSEFVPQALFESAKMYHAEQIPDLPKEESLNKAVQYYKKLYEGYPDFKESSSAMMMTGFILANELNKPEEAKPIYEEFLKKYPESKLAGSVKLELESIGLSPEEILQKKLEGKK
;
A
#
# COMPACT_ATOMS: atom_id res chain seq x y z
N MET A 1 -58.25 -1.94 8.88
CA MET A 1 -57.71 -2.01 10.26
C MET A 1 -56.20 -2.09 10.19
N ARG A 2 -55.50 -1.25 10.97
CA ARG A 2 -54.04 -1.16 11.08
C ARG A 2 -53.43 -2.35 11.87
N LYS A 3 -52.09 -2.46 11.76
CA LYS A 3 -51.09 -3.14 12.64
C LYS A 3 -50.77 -4.58 12.24
N ASN A 4 -49.54 -5.11 12.22
CA ASN A 4 -48.18 -4.66 12.52
C ASN A 4 -47.25 -5.69 11.83
N LEU A 5 -46.19 -5.29 11.11
CA LEU A 5 -44.79 -5.31 11.56
C LEU A 5 -44.31 -6.64 12.17
N LEU A 6 -43.40 -7.33 11.47
CA LEU A 6 -42.27 -8.07 12.03
C LEU A 6 -41.17 -8.21 10.96
N ILE A 7 -40.28 -7.22 10.90
CA ILE A 7 -38.99 -7.32 10.22
C ILE A 7 -38.07 -8.04 11.20
N ILE A 8 -37.65 -9.27 10.89
CA ILE A 8 -36.64 -9.96 11.68
C ILE A 8 -35.28 -9.54 11.13
N LEU A 9 -34.73 -8.49 11.75
CA LEU A 9 -33.31 -8.17 11.74
C LEU A 9 -32.55 -9.38 12.28
N SER A 10 -31.92 -10.17 11.42
CA SER A 10 -30.83 -11.06 11.82
C SER A 10 -29.54 -10.25 11.87
N PHE A 11 -29.48 -9.31 12.82
CA PHE A 11 -28.26 -8.58 13.16
C PHE A 11 -27.45 -9.44 14.14
N THR A 12 -26.88 -10.53 13.64
CA THR A 12 -25.85 -11.28 14.38
C THR A 12 -24.49 -10.78 13.91
N LEU A 13 -24.10 -9.62 14.41
CA LEU A 13 -22.68 -9.25 14.47
C LEU A 13 -22.28 -9.15 15.94
N LEU A 14 -22.15 -10.32 16.57
CA LEU A 14 -21.38 -10.47 17.79
C LEU A 14 -19.90 -10.32 17.42
N PHE A 15 -19.40 -9.08 17.42
CA PHE A 15 -17.98 -8.83 17.61
C PHE A 15 -17.82 -7.78 18.72
N THR A 16 -18.15 -8.20 19.94
CA THR A 16 -17.51 -7.64 21.12
C THR A 16 -16.05 -8.10 21.11
N PHE A 17 -15.21 -7.40 20.34
CA PHE A 17 -13.78 -7.38 20.62
C PHE A 17 -13.44 -6.00 21.19
N CYS A 18 -13.93 -5.77 22.40
CA CYS A 18 -13.42 -4.69 23.23
C CYS A 18 -12.18 -5.23 23.95
N SER A 19 -11.08 -5.42 23.23
CA SER A 19 -9.78 -5.47 23.88
C SER A 19 -9.36 -4.01 24.09
N SER A 20 -8.93 -3.69 25.30
CA SER A 20 -8.42 -2.38 25.71
C SER A 20 -7.07 -2.04 25.06
N VAL A 21 -6.87 -2.41 23.80
CA VAL A 21 -5.65 -2.12 23.05
C VAL A 21 -5.61 -0.62 22.84
N ASN A 22 -4.63 0.02 23.48
CA ASN A 22 -4.32 1.42 23.25
C ASN A 22 -3.59 1.52 21.91
N ASP A 23 -4.38 1.60 20.83
CA ASP A 23 -3.91 1.66 19.45
C ASP A 23 -2.91 2.81 19.23
N LYS A 24 -3.16 3.96 19.84
CA LYS A 24 -2.23 5.09 19.86
C LYS A 24 -0.90 4.74 20.49
N GLU A 25 -0.90 4.03 21.62
CA GLU A 25 0.34 3.61 22.28
C GLU A 25 1.12 2.58 21.45
N LEU A 26 0.43 1.63 20.81
CA LEU A 26 1.08 0.73 19.85
C LEU A 26 1.73 1.50 18.70
N PHE A 27 1.01 2.45 18.12
CA PHE A 27 1.51 3.28 17.04
C PHE A 27 2.71 4.14 17.46
N ASP A 28 2.59 4.86 18.58
CA ASP A 28 3.63 5.74 19.11
C ASP A 28 4.91 4.95 19.44
N LYS A 29 4.76 3.75 20.02
CA LYS A 29 5.90 2.87 20.29
C LYS A 29 6.57 2.42 18.99
N ALA A 30 5.81 1.95 18.00
CA ALA A 30 6.35 1.50 16.72
C ALA A 30 7.06 2.65 15.98
N GLN A 31 6.49 3.86 16.02
CA GLN A 31 7.13 5.06 15.47
C GLN A 31 8.41 5.43 16.20
N LYS A 32 8.45 5.31 17.53
CA LYS A 32 9.67 5.51 18.30
C LYS A 32 10.75 4.50 17.90
N ASP A 33 10.39 3.22 17.81
CA ASP A 33 11.31 2.16 17.39
C ASP A 33 11.85 2.44 15.97
N LEU A 34 10.99 2.90 15.04
CA LEU A 34 11.40 3.31 13.70
C LEU A 34 12.39 4.49 13.74
N SER A 35 12.10 5.52 14.53
CA SER A 35 12.99 6.69 14.71
C SER A 35 14.34 6.30 15.31
N ASP A 36 14.34 5.33 16.22
CA ASP A 36 15.55 4.78 16.85
C ASP A 36 16.28 3.76 15.95
N LYS A 37 15.76 3.49 14.75
CA LYS A 37 16.26 2.50 13.77
C LYS A 37 16.20 1.05 14.25
N ASN A 38 15.35 0.78 15.23
CA ASN A 38 14.99 -0.56 15.69
C ASN A 38 13.95 -1.14 14.72
N TYR A 39 14.36 -1.42 13.47
CA TYR A 39 13.44 -1.72 12.38
C TYR A 39 12.62 -3.01 12.59
N THR A 40 13.23 -4.03 13.22
CA THR A 40 12.52 -5.29 13.53
C THR A 40 11.40 -5.06 14.54
N GLU A 41 11.66 -4.25 15.57
CA GLU A 41 10.69 -3.88 16.60
C GLU A 41 9.61 -2.96 16.04
N ALA A 42 9.98 -2.02 15.17
CA ALA A 42 9.04 -1.16 14.47
C ALA A 42 8.09 -1.98 13.59
N ALA A 43 8.61 -2.92 12.78
CA ALA A 43 7.80 -3.82 11.95
C ALA A 43 6.81 -4.62 12.80
N ALA A 44 7.30 -5.23 13.88
CA ALA A 44 6.46 -6.00 14.79
C ALA A 44 5.37 -5.13 15.46
N GLY A 45 5.70 -3.89 15.83
CA GLY A 45 4.76 -2.94 16.42
C GLY A 45 3.66 -2.51 15.44
N PHE A 46 4.02 -2.17 14.20
CA PHE A 46 3.05 -1.84 13.17
C PHE A 46 2.18 -3.06 12.80
N ASP A 47 2.76 -4.25 12.65
CA ASP A 47 2.00 -5.48 12.38
C ASP A 47 1.00 -5.79 13.49
N LYS A 48 1.40 -5.60 14.75
CA LYS A 48 0.52 -5.77 15.90
C LYS A 48 -0.65 -4.79 15.86
N LEU A 49 -0.40 -3.51 15.58
CA LEU A 49 -1.45 -2.50 15.41
C LEU A 49 -2.44 -2.88 14.31
N ILE A 50 -1.93 -3.29 13.14
CA ILE A 50 -2.76 -3.69 11.99
C ILE A 50 -3.63 -4.91 12.33
N ALA A 51 -3.09 -5.88 13.07
CA ALA A 51 -3.79 -7.11 13.41
C ALA A 51 -4.80 -6.94 14.57
N GLU A 52 -4.44 -6.21 15.61
CA GLU A 52 -5.25 -6.09 16.85
C GLU A 52 -6.24 -4.92 16.80
N ALA A 53 -5.96 -3.88 16.01
CA ALA A 53 -6.81 -2.71 15.86
C ALA A 53 -7.00 -2.30 14.38
N PRO A 54 -7.55 -3.18 13.52
CA PRO A 54 -7.64 -2.94 12.07
C PRO A 54 -8.49 -1.73 11.66
N ASN A 55 -9.35 -1.23 12.55
CA ASN A 55 -10.18 -0.04 12.33
C ASN A 55 -9.57 1.24 12.93
N SER A 56 -8.37 1.18 13.52
CA SER A 56 -7.71 2.35 14.09
C SER A 56 -7.35 3.36 13.02
N GLU A 57 -7.46 4.65 13.35
CA GLU A 57 -7.05 5.75 12.46
C GLU A 57 -5.54 5.74 12.14
N PHE A 58 -4.75 5.00 12.93
CA PHE A 58 -3.31 4.87 12.74
C PHE A 58 -2.91 3.79 11.73
N VAL A 59 -3.82 2.89 11.35
CA VAL A 59 -3.52 1.78 10.43
C VAL A 59 -3.02 2.26 9.05
N PRO A 60 -3.62 3.27 8.39
CA PRO A 60 -3.11 3.75 7.10
C PRO A 60 -1.66 4.22 7.15
N GLN A 61 -1.31 4.97 8.21
CA GLN A 61 0.05 5.44 8.41
C GLN A 61 1.01 4.28 8.73
N ALA A 62 0.59 3.31 9.55
CA ALA A 62 1.38 2.13 9.85
C ALA A 62 1.66 1.27 8.61
N LEU A 63 0.65 1.07 7.74
CA LEU A 63 0.82 0.40 6.46
C LEU A 63 1.84 1.14 5.58
N PHE A 64 1.75 2.47 5.52
CA PHE A 64 2.67 3.28 4.73
C PHE A 64 4.12 3.20 5.24
N GLU A 65 4.33 3.31 6.56
CA GLU A 65 5.67 3.23 7.15
C GLU A 65 6.25 1.81 7.03
N SER A 66 5.46 0.76 7.25
CA SER A 66 5.88 -0.61 6.99
C SER A 66 6.32 -0.79 5.54
N ALA A 67 5.52 -0.33 4.58
CA ALA A 67 5.85 -0.44 3.17
C ALA A 67 7.17 0.26 2.82
N LYS A 68 7.38 1.48 3.33
CA LYS A 68 8.63 2.23 3.13
C LYS A 68 9.84 1.55 3.73
N MET A 69 9.72 1.03 4.95
CA MET A 69 10.81 0.36 5.65
C MET A 69 11.26 -0.91 4.91
N TYR A 70 10.29 -1.69 4.43
CA TYR A 70 10.55 -2.85 3.59
C TYR A 70 11.12 -2.46 2.22
N HIS A 71 10.62 -1.40 1.58
CA HIS A 71 11.16 -0.93 0.30
C HIS A 71 12.59 -0.43 0.44
N ALA A 72 12.90 0.26 1.54
CA ALA A 72 14.24 0.76 1.84
C ALA A 72 15.20 -0.32 2.38
N GLU A 73 14.79 -1.61 2.38
CA GLU A 73 15.61 -2.75 2.82
C GLU A 73 16.18 -2.56 4.24
N GLN A 74 15.40 -1.94 5.13
CA GLN A 74 15.86 -1.59 6.48
C GLN A 74 15.80 -2.77 7.47
N ILE A 75 15.04 -3.82 7.16
CA ILE A 75 14.94 -5.00 8.02
C ILE A 75 16.21 -5.84 7.87
N PRO A 76 16.95 -6.08 8.97
CA PRO A 76 18.18 -6.87 8.92
C PRO A 76 17.90 -8.32 8.55
N ASP A 77 18.88 -8.96 7.91
CA ASP A 77 18.86 -10.39 7.56
C ASP A 77 17.66 -10.84 6.69
N LEU A 78 16.97 -9.91 6.03
CA LEU A 78 15.87 -10.18 5.12
C LEU A 78 16.34 -10.12 3.65
N PRO A 79 16.12 -11.16 2.84
CA PRO A 79 16.44 -11.11 1.41
C PRO A 79 15.71 -9.95 0.72
N LYS A 80 16.41 -9.23 -0.16
CA LYS A 80 15.85 -8.08 -0.91
C LYS A 80 14.51 -8.39 -1.56
N GLU A 81 14.42 -9.51 -2.28
CA GLU A 81 13.18 -9.91 -2.96
C GLU A 81 12.01 -10.10 -1.99
N GLU A 82 12.27 -10.69 -0.82
CA GLU A 82 11.25 -10.85 0.23
C GLU A 82 10.84 -9.49 0.81
N SER A 83 11.80 -8.60 1.04
CA SER A 83 11.56 -7.23 1.49
C SER A 83 10.68 -6.46 0.50
N LEU A 84 11.01 -6.50 -0.79
CA LEU A 84 10.23 -5.84 -1.84
C LEU A 84 8.81 -6.42 -1.97
N ASN A 85 8.65 -7.75 -1.88
CA ASN A 85 7.33 -8.36 -1.87
C ASN A 85 6.50 -7.92 -0.67
N LYS A 86 7.10 -7.79 0.52
CA LYS A 86 6.41 -7.22 1.70
C LYS A 86 6.04 -5.75 1.47
N ALA A 87 6.93 -4.94 0.91
CA ALA A 87 6.62 -3.54 0.58
C ALA A 87 5.38 -3.44 -0.34
N VAL A 88 5.33 -4.23 -1.41
CA VAL A 88 4.17 -4.35 -2.31
C VAL A 88 2.90 -4.74 -1.54
N GLN A 89 2.98 -5.72 -0.63
CA GLN A 89 1.82 -6.13 0.17
C GLN A 89 1.27 -5.01 1.05
N TYR A 90 2.13 -4.26 1.76
CA TYR A 90 1.68 -3.17 2.63
C TYR A 90 1.15 -1.98 1.84
N TYR A 91 1.81 -1.59 0.75
CA TYR A 91 1.29 -0.54 -0.14
C TYR A 91 -0.06 -0.94 -0.73
N LYS A 92 -0.22 -2.20 -1.15
CA LYS A 92 -1.49 -2.74 -1.65
C LYS A 92 -2.62 -2.65 -0.63
N LYS A 93 -2.38 -3.13 0.59
CA LYS A 93 -3.34 -2.99 1.69
C LYS A 93 -3.74 -1.53 1.91
N LEU A 94 -2.81 -0.59 1.77
CA LEU A 94 -3.07 0.83 1.96
C LEU A 94 -4.03 1.39 0.90
N TYR A 95 -3.72 1.27 -0.39
CA TYR A 95 -4.55 1.88 -1.42
C TYR A 95 -5.86 1.13 -1.70
N GLU A 96 -5.95 -0.15 -1.33
CA GLU A 96 -7.20 -0.93 -1.39
C GLU A 96 -8.11 -0.61 -0.20
N GLY A 97 -7.57 -0.56 1.02
CA GLY A 97 -8.34 -0.36 2.24
C GLY A 97 -8.64 1.11 2.58
N TYR A 98 -7.76 2.04 2.19
CA TYR A 98 -7.83 3.44 2.59
C TYR A 98 -7.61 4.39 1.40
N PRO A 99 -8.44 4.33 0.35
CA PRO A 99 -8.23 5.06 -0.90
C PRO A 99 -8.13 6.59 -0.74
N ASP A 100 -8.76 7.15 0.30
CA ASP A 100 -8.77 8.59 0.57
C ASP A 100 -7.59 9.07 1.43
N PHE A 101 -6.76 8.16 1.93
CA PHE A 101 -5.54 8.52 2.66
C PHE A 101 -4.55 9.22 1.72
N LYS A 102 -3.92 10.30 2.20
CA LYS A 102 -3.13 11.22 1.34
C LYS A 102 -1.98 10.52 0.60
N GLU A 103 -1.44 9.42 1.14
CA GLU A 103 -0.40 8.61 0.48
C GLU A 103 -0.91 7.46 -0.39
N SER A 104 -2.22 7.20 -0.48
CA SER A 104 -2.74 6.03 -1.19
C SER A 104 -2.47 6.04 -2.69
N SER A 105 -2.49 7.20 -3.33
CA SER A 105 -2.06 7.30 -4.73
C SER A 105 -0.57 7.00 -4.87
N SER A 106 0.29 7.58 -4.02
CA SER A 106 1.73 7.28 -3.99
C SER A 106 2.01 5.79 -3.76
N ALA A 107 1.30 5.14 -2.84
CA ALA A 107 1.42 3.71 -2.56
C ALA A 107 1.12 2.83 -3.77
N MET A 108 0.05 3.17 -4.51
CA MET A 108 -0.32 2.44 -5.72
C MET A 108 0.73 2.62 -6.82
N MET A 109 1.25 3.84 -7.01
CA MET A 109 2.34 4.10 -7.95
C MET A 109 3.62 3.36 -7.56
N MET A 110 3.98 3.34 -6.27
CA MET A 110 5.13 2.56 -5.76
C MET A 110 4.97 1.06 -5.93
N THR A 111 3.75 0.53 -5.78
CA THR A 111 3.50 -0.89 -6.05
C THR A 111 3.83 -1.23 -7.51
N GLY A 112 3.35 -0.44 -8.47
CA GLY A 112 3.69 -0.62 -9.88
C GLY A 112 5.20 -0.47 -10.14
N PHE A 113 5.84 0.50 -9.50
CA PHE A 113 7.28 0.75 -9.68
C PHE A 113 8.14 -0.42 -9.18
N ILE A 114 7.89 -0.89 -7.95
CA ILE A 114 8.63 -2.01 -7.34
C ILE A 114 8.45 -3.26 -8.20
N LEU A 115 7.22 -3.57 -8.62
CA LEU A 115 6.93 -4.72 -9.46
C LEU A 115 7.66 -4.64 -10.80
N ALA A 116 7.56 -3.53 -11.53
CA ALA A 116 8.15 -3.40 -12.85
C ALA A 116 9.69 -3.37 -12.81
N ASN A 117 10.27 -2.58 -11.92
CA ASN A 117 11.67 -2.16 -12.00
C ASN A 117 12.59 -2.89 -11.02
N GLU A 118 12.07 -3.37 -9.90
CA GLU A 118 12.90 -3.96 -8.84
C GLU A 118 12.69 -5.47 -8.70
N LEU A 119 11.47 -5.94 -8.96
CA LEU A 119 11.13 -7.36 -9.00
C LEU A 119 11.10 -7.95 -10.43
N ASN A 120 11.29 -7.13 -11.47
CA ASN A 120 11.24 -7.55 -12.89
C ASN A 120 9.95 -8.27 -13.27
N LYS A 121 8.80 -7.77 -12.78
CA LYS A 121 7.44 -8.27 -13.02
C LYS A 121 6.56 -7.24 -13.73
N PRO A 122 6.93 -6.81 -14.95
CA PRO A 122 6.18 -5.79 -15.70
C PRO A 122 4.72 -6.19 -15.97
N GLU A 123 4.45 -7.49 -16.13
CA GLU A 123 3.10 -8.04 -16.31
C GLU A 123 2.20 -7.85 -15.09
N GLU A 124 2.76 -7.88 -13.88
CA GLU A 124 2.02 -7.61 -12.64
C GLU A 124 1.83 -6.09 -12.43
N ALA A 125 2.82 -5.27 -12.83
CA ALA A 125 2.79 -3.82 -12.66
C ALA A 125 1.81 -3.11 -13.63
N LYS A 126 1.71 -3.57 -14.87
CA LYS A 126 0.85 -2.97 -15.90
C LYS A 126 -0.60 -2.73 -15.45
N PRO A 127 -1.36 -3.74 -14.95
CA PRO A 127 -2.73 -3.52 -14.52
C PRO A 127 -2.84 -2.53 -13.34
N ILE A 128 -1.83 -2.45 -12.47
CA ILE A 128 -1.79 -1.49 -11.37
C ILE A 128 -1.70 -0.05 -11.89
N TYR A 129 -0.84 0.20 -12.87
CA TYR A 129 -0.75 1.53 -13.50
C TYR A 129 -2.02 1.90 -14.27
N GLU A 130 -2.63 0.95 -14.99
CA GLU A 130 -3.90 1.18 -15.67
C GLU A 130 -5.03 1.51 -14.69
N GLU A 131 -5.08 0.84 -13.55
CA GLU A 131 -6.05 1.13 -12.49
C GLU A 131 -5.75 2.46 -11.79
N PHE A 132 -4.48 2.80 -11.55
CA PHE A 132 -4.07 4.09 -11.02
C PHE A 132 -4.65 5.23 -11.85
N LEU A 133 -4.57 5.16 -13.18
CA LEU A 133 -5.07 6.21 -14.07
C LEU A 133 -6.60 6.31 -14.07
N LYS A 134 -7.32 5.27 -13.65
CA LYS A 134 -8.77 5.28 -13.45
C LYS A 134 -9.15 5.84 -12.08
N LYS A 135 -8.42 5.45 -11.03
CA LYS A 135 -8.72 5.77 -9.63
C LYS A 135 -8.22 7.15 -9.20
N TYR A 136 -7.07 7.56 -9.74
CA TYR A 136 -6.39 8.81 -9.40
C TYR A 136 -6.04 9.66 -10.64
N PRO A 137 -7.01 9.97 -11.52
CA PRO A 137 -6.74 10.67 -12.78
C PRO A 137 -6.16 12.08 -12.58
N GLU A 138 -6.55 12.75 -11.50
CA GLU A 138 -6.11 14.12 -11.15
C GLU A 138 -4.87 14.14 -10.23
N SER A 139 -4.30 12.97 -9.91
CA SER A 139 -3.08 12.93 -9.10
C SER A 139 -1.91 13.57 -9.84
N LYS A 140 -1.06 14.29 -9.10
CA LYS A 140 0.21 14.82 -9.62
C LYS A 140 1.13 13.73 -10.18
N LEU A 141 0.91 12.47 -9.79
CA LEU A 141 1.66 11.31 -10.26
C LEU A 141 1.10 10.70 -11.56
N ALA A 142 -0.09 11.09 -12.03
CA ALA A 142 -0.71 10.51 -13.21
C ALA A 142 0.15 10.66 -14.48
N GLY A 143 0.88 11.78 -14.61
CA GLY A 143 1.85 11.97 -15.68
C GLY A 143 2.99 10.95 -15.61
N SER A 144 3.58 10.77 -14.43
CA SER A 144 4.65 9.77 -14.21
C SER A 144 4.18 8.35 -14.48
N VAL A 145 2.97 7.99 -14.01
CA VAL A 145 2.39 6.67 -14.25
C VAL A 145 2.16 6.40 -15.74
N LYS A 146 1.73 7.39 -16.52
CA LYS A 146 1.63 7.25 -17.98
C LYS A 146 2.99 6.96 -18.62
N LEU A 147 4.03 7.67 -18.19
CA LEU A 147 5.39 7.45 -18.71
C LEU A 147 5.90 6.06 -18.36
N GLU A 148 5.73 5.62 -17.12
CA GLU A 148 6.08 4.26 -16.68
C GLU A 148 5.36 3.21 -17.53
N LEU A 149 4.05 3.36 -17.74
CA LEU A 149 3.22 2.45 -18.54
C LEU A 149 3.62 2.43 -20.03
N GLU A 150 4.11 3.54 -20.57
CA GLU A 150 4.59 3.61 -21.96
C GLU A 150 5.91 2.89 -22.18
N SER A 151 6.76 2.81 -21.15
CA SER A 151 8.07 2.14 -21.17
C SER A 151 8.09 0.75 -20.56
N ILE A 152 7.00 0.33 -19.91
CA ILE A 152 6.97 -0.92 -19.14
C ILE A 152 7.32 -2.13 -20.00
N GLY A 153 8.27 -2.94 -19.51
CA GLY A 153 8.73 -4.15 -20.20
C GLY A 153 9.55 -3.91 -21.47
N LEU A 154 9.85 -2.65 -21.82
CA LEU A 154 10.70 -2.32 -22.98
C LEU A 154 12.18 -2.28 -22.58
N SER A 155 13.05 -2.64 -23.53
CA SER A 155 14.50 -2.42 -23.40
C SER A 155 14.85 -0.93 -23.52
N PRO A 156 16.02 -0.48 -23.01
CA PRO A 156 16.49 0.90 -23.21
C PRO A 156 16.53 1.33 -24.68
N GLU A 157 16.89 0.42 -25.58
CA GLU A 157 16.94 0.66 -27.03
C GLU A 157 15.53 0.88 -27.61
N GLU A 158 14.56 0.05 -27.21
CA GLU A 158 13.16 0.19 -27.63
C GLU A 158 12.54 1.51 -27.13
N ILE A 159 12.84 1.90 -25.89
CA ILE A 159 12.41 3.18 -25.31
C ILE A 159 13.00 4.35 -26.12
N LEU A 160 14.29 4.28 -26.47
CA LEU A 160 14.96 5.32 -27.26
C LEU A 160 14.34 5.43 -28.66
N GLN A 161 14.13 4.31 -29.35
CA GLN A 161 13.52 4.28 -30.68
C GLN A 161 12.13 4.93 -30.66
N LYS A 162 11.27 4.54 -29.71
CA LYS A 162 9.92 5.10 -29.58
C LYS A 162 9.93 6.61 -29.36
N LYS A 163 10.88 7.13 -28.56
CA LYS A 163 11.07 8.57 -28.33
C LYS A 163 11.57 9.32 -29.58
N LEU A 164 12.33 8.67 -30.45
CA LEU A 164 12.80 9.26 -31.72
C LEU A 164 11.69 9.28 -32.77
N GLU A 165 10.80 8.29 -32.78
CA GLU A 165 9.68 8.19 -33.72
C GLU A 165 8.55 9.17 -33.39
N GLY A 166 8.20 9.37 -32.11
CA GLY A 166 7.14 10.30 -31.69
C GLY A 166 7.48 11.80 -31.79
N LYS A 167 8.68 12.14 -32.26
CA LYS A 167 9.13 13.54 -32.50
C LYS A 167 9.01 13.99 -33.96
N LYS A 168 8.53 13.13 -34.86
CA LYS A 168 8.24 13.44 -36.28
C LYS A 168 6.80 13.87 -36.44
#